data_AF-A0A2T0MHC3-F1
#
_entry.id   AF-A0A2T0MHC3-F1
#
_cell.length_a   1.000
_cell.length_b   1.000
_cell.length_c   1.000
_cell.angle_alpha   90.00
_cell.angle_beta   90.00
_cell.angle_gamma   90.00
#
_symmetry.space_group_name_H-M   'P 1'
#
loop_
_entity.id
_entity.type
_entity.pdbx_description
1 polymer ?
#
loop_
_entity_poly.entity_id
_entity_poly.type
_entity_poly.pdbx_seq_one_letter_code
_entity_poly.pdbx_strand_id
1 'polypeptide(L)' 'MVFKLGKDFNMEGPNLTLNEFNPFKNKGPLTGWYEVGFEEQDAWEKMTEMALTLIKEKA' A
#
# COMPACT_ATOMS: atom_id res chain seq x y z
N MET A 1 -2.77 -3.47 7.64
CA MET A 1 -3.74 -2.53 7.01
C MET A 1 -3.48 -2.43 5.51
N VAL A 2 -4.49 -2.15 4.69
CA VAL A 2 -4.37 -2.13 3.21
C VAL A 2 -4.52 -0.71 2.68
N PHE A 3 -3.65 -0.32 1.74
CA PHE A 3 -3.54 1.04 1.19
C PHE A 3 -3.53 1.03 -0.34
N LYS A 4 -4.19 2.01 -0.97
CA LYS A 4 -4.15 2.23 -2.42
C LYS A 4 -3.05 3.22 -2.76
N LEU A 5 -1.92 2.74 -3.28
CA LEU A 5 -0.76 3.58 -3.64
C LEU A 5 -0.61 3.73 -5.17
N GLY A 6 -1.28 2.88 -5.95
CA GLY A 6 -1.24 2.92 -7.40
C GLY A 6 -0.13 2.06 -8.01
N LYS A 7 -0.22 1.86 -9.33
CA LYS A 7 0.64 0.91 -10.07
C LYS A 7 2.09 1.38 -10.21
N ASP A 8 2.30 2.69 -10.19
CA ASP A 8 3.62 3.32 -10.36
C ASP A 8 4.32 3.57 -9.02
N PHE A 9 3.72 3.11 -7.91
CA PHE A 9 4.31 3.29 -6.59
C PHE A 9 5.56 2.43 -6.48
N ASN A 10 6.73 3.09 -6.45
CA ASN A 10 8.00 2.40 -6.32
C ASN A 10 8.25 2.07 -4.85
N MET A 11 8.36 0.78 -4.53
CA MET A 11 8.45 0.25 -3.15
C MET A 11 9.77 0.54 -2.45
N GLU A 12 10.70 1.27 -3.07
CA GLU A 12 12.01 1.56 -2.50
C GLU A 12 11.91 2.64 -1.40
N GLY A 13 11.45 2.22 -0.22
CA GLY A 13 11.49 2.97 1.03
C GLY A 13 12.27 2.18 2.09
N PRO A 14 13.14 2.82 2.90
CA PRO A 14 14.24 2.12 3.56
C PRO A 14 13.92 1.21 4.76
N ASN A 15 12.67 0.91 5.15
CA ASN A 15 12.40 0.09 6.36
C ASN A 15 10.97 -0.47 6.50
N LEU A 16 10.17 -0.54 5.42
CA LEU A 16 8.78 -1.02 5.51
C LEU A 16 8.55 -2.22 4.59
N THR A 17 8.00 -3.30 5.14
CA THR A 17 7.65 -4.51 4.37
C THR A 17 6.27 -4.34 3.76
N LEU A 18 6.22 -3.87 2.52
CA LEU A 18 5.00 -3.74 1.72
C LEU A 18 4.80 -4.97 0.85
N ASN A 19 3.66 -5.64 1.00
CA ASN A 19 3.26 -6.74 0.13
C ASN A 19 2.12 -6.30 -0.80
N GLU A 20 2.05 -6.82 -2.02
CA GLU A 20 0.86 -6.63 -2.85
C GLU A 20 -0.35 -7.30 -2.20
N PHE A 21 -1.45 -6.55 -2.06
CA PHE A 21 -2.65 -7.07 -1.46
C PHE A 21 -3.35 -8.03 -2.42
N ASN A 22 -3.52 -9.30 -2.01
CA ASN A 22 -4.22 -10.31 -2.81
C ASN A 22 -5.44 -10.91 -2.06
N PRO A 23 -6.66 -10.37 -2.26
CA PRO A 23 -7.87 -10.93 -1.67
C PRO A 23 -8.42 -12.15 -2.43
N PHE A 24 -7.80 -12.54 -3.55
CA PHE A 24 -8.35 -13.56 -4.44
C PHE A 24 -7.66 -14.91 -4.27
N LYS A 25 -8.45 -15.99 -4.29
CA LYS A 25 -7.91 -17.36 -4.25
C LYS A 25 -7.29 -17.81 -5.57
N ASN A 26 -7.90 -17.41 -6.70
CA ASN A 26 -7.56 -17.92 -8.03
C ASN A 26 -7.18 -16.81 -9.03
N LYS A 27 -7.00 -15.57 -8.56
CA LYS A 27 -6.62 -14.43 -9.40
C LYS A 27 -5.35 -13.78 -8.85
N GLY A 28 -4.66 -13.04 -9.71
CA GLY A 28 -3.50 -12.25 -9.28
C GLY A 28 -3.88 -11.14 -8.29
N PRO A 29 -2.88 -10.53 -7.62
CA PRO A 29 -3.09 -9.48 -6.64
C PRO A 29 -3.86 -8.28 -7.18
N LEU A 30 -4.46 -7.51 -6.28
CA LEU A 30 -5.15 -6.28 -6.63
C LEU A 30 -4.11 -5.18 -6.92
N THR A 31 -3.70 -5.05 -8.18
CA THR A 31 -2.59 -4.17 -8.58
C THR A 31 -2.73 -2.74 -8.05
N GLY A 32 -1.66 -2.21 -7.47
CA GLY A 32 -1.61 -0.88 -6.88
C GLY A 32 -2.22 -0.77 -5.48
N TRP A 33 -2.59 -1.89 -4.89
CA TRP A 33 -2.98 -2.01 -3.49
C TRP A 33 -1.94 -2.82 -2.74
N TYR A 34 -1.58 -2.33 -1.56
CA TYR A 34 -0.50 -2.90 -0.76
C TYR A 34 -0.94 -3.08 0.68
N GLU A 35 -0.48 -4.14 1.31
CA GLU A 35 -0.71 -4.42 2.72
C GLU A 35 0.57 -4.19 3.53
N VAL A 36 0.37 -3.61 4.71
CA VAL A 36 1.39 -3.46 5.76
C VAL A 36 0.96 -4.32 6.94
N GLY A 37 1.89 -5.13 7.44
CA GLY A 37 1.67 -6.03 8.58
C GLY A 37 1.28 -5.28 9.86
N PHE A 38 0.85 -6.05 10.87
CA PHE A 38 0.56 -5.49 12.19
C PHE A 38 1.84 -5.13 12.95
N GLU A 39 2.92 -5.84 12.65
CA GLU A 39 4.28 -5.62 13.16
C GLU A 39 4.79 -4.21 12.86
N GLU A 40 4.25 -3.59 11.82
CA GLU A 40 4.58 -2.24 11.36
C GLU A 40 3.40 -1.27 11.52
N GLN A 41 2.50 -1.51 12.48
CA GLN A 41 1.31 -0.68 12.70
C GLN A 41 1.63 0.80 12.96
N ASP A 42 2.80 1.10 13.54
CA ASP A 42 3.27 2.47 13.79
C ASP A 42 3.43 3.28 12.48
N ALA A 43 3.57 2.60 11.34
CA ALA A 43 3.65 3.25 10.04
C ALA A 43 2.27 3.51 9.40
N TRP A 44 1.18 2.94 9.92
CA TRP A 44 -0.13 2.99 9.26
C TRP A 44 -0.67 4.41 9.09
N GLU A 45 -0.43 5.31 10.04
CA GLU A 45 -0.83 6.70 9.94
C GLU A 45 -0.13 7.39 8.77
N LYS A 46 1.20 7.30 8.71
CA LYS A 46 2.02 7.84 7.60
C LYS A 46 1.62 7.25 6.25
N MET A 47 1.32 5.94 6.21
CA MET A 47 0.86 5.28 4.98
C MET A 47 -0.53 5.76 4.54
N THR A 48 -1.41 6.07 5.49
CA THR A 48 -2.73 6.65 5.22
C THR A 48 -2.60 8.04 4.61
N GLU A 49 -1.76 8.90 5.19
CA GLU A 49 -1.49 10.25 4.68
C GLU A 49 -0.90 10.23 3.27
N MET A 50 0.04 9.31 3.02
CA MET A 50 0.63 9.11 1.70
C MET A 50 -0.40 8.65 0.67
N ALA A 51 -1.21 7.64 1.00
CA ALA A 51 -2.27 7.16 0.12
C ALA A 51 -3.29 8.28 -0.19
N LEU A 52 -3.66 9.08 0.80
CA LEU A 52 -4.55 10.21 0.62
C LEU A 52 -3.96 11.27 -0.30
N THR A 53 -2.68 11.60 -0.14
CA THR A 53 -1.96 12.54 -0.99
C THR A 53 -1.96 12.07 -2.44
N LEU A 54 -1.59 10.81 -2.69
CA LEU A 54 -1.58 10.21 -4.03
C LEU A 54 -2.97 10.19 -4.68
N ILE A 55 -4.03 9.95 -3.89
CA ILE A 55 -5.41 10.01 -4.38
C ILE A 55 -5.77 11.43 -4.82
N LYS A 56 -5.38 12.45 -4.06
CA LYS A 56 -5.64 13.86 -4.39
C LYS A 56 -4.85 14.36 -5.58
N GLU A 57 -3.60 13.92 -5.75
CA GLU A 57 -2.75 14.30 -6.89
C GLU A 57 -3.21 13.66 -8.21
N LYS A 58 -3.90 12.52 -8.16
CA LYS A 58 -4.46 11.82 -9.32
C LYS A 58 -5.96 12.10 -9.55
N ALA A 59 -6.56 13.01 -8.76
CA ALA A 59 -7.97 13.43 -8.88
C ALA A 59 -8.11 14.67 -9.79
#